data_AF-A0A9D1CQA3-F1
#
_entry.id   AF-A0A9D1CQA3-F1
#
_cell.length_a   1.000
_cell.length_b   1.000
_cell.length_c   1.000
_cell.angle_alpha   90.00
_cell.angle_beta   90.00
_cell.angle_gamma   90.00
#
_symmetry.space_group_name_H-M   'P 1'
#
loop_
_entity.id
_entity.type
_entity.pdbx_description
1 polymer ?
#
loop_
_entity_poly.entity_id
_entity_poly.type
_entity_poly.pdbx_seq_one_letter_code
_entity_poly.pdbx_strand_id
1 'polypeptide(L)'
;PFPFDVHSFIFSEDAVALETKLHRMLNNKRINKINLRKEFFRISLDELQALVEDCDPSAAFNRTALAEQFRQSLSIDEVPNSIDLEDLEEETCE
;
A
#
# COMPACT_ATOMS: atom_id res chain seq x y z
N PRO A 1 8.56 -9.02 -4.59
CA PRO A 1 7.38 -8.66 -3.78
C PRO A 1 7.77 -7.46 -2.90
N PHE A 2 6.94 -6.42 -2.86
CA PHE A 2 7.22 -5.19 -2.10
C PHE A 2 6.67 -5.30 -0.67
N PRO A 3 7.26 -4.59 0.30
CA PRO A 3 6.67 -4.47 1.63
C PRO A 3 5.32 -3.76 1.54
N PHE A 4 4.44 -4.05 2.50
CA PHE A 4 3.20 -3.30 2.65
C PHE A 4 3.49 -1.94 3.30
N ASP A 5 2.86 -0.90 2.77
CA ASP A 5 2.87 0.41 3.40
C ASP A 5 1.90 0.44 4.58
N VAL A 6 2.29 1.08 5.67
CA VAL A 6 1.44 1.28 6.84
C VAL A 6 0.76 2.63 6.75
N HIS A 7 -0.57 2.63 6.66
CA HIS A 7 -1.36 3.84 6.57
C HIS A 7 -1.77 4.42 7.93
N SER A 8 -1.93 3.58 8.96
CA SER A 8 -2.43 4.04 10.26
C SER A 8 -2.00 3.10 11.37
N PHE A 9 -1.82 3.66 12.56
CA PHE A 9 -1.71 2.92 13.81
C PHE A 9 -2.87 3.33 14.70
N ILE A 10 -3.62 2.35 15.21
CA ILE A 10 -4.77 2.59 16.09
C ILE A 10 -4.39 2.05 17.47
N PHE A 11 -4.39 2.93 18.48
CA PHE A 11 -4.13 2.56 19.86
C PHE A 11 -5.47 2.48 20.60
N SER A 12 -5.90 1.27 20.93
CA SER A 12 -7.16 1.03 21.66
C SER A 12 -6.88 0.39 23.01
N GLU A 13 -7.65 0.77 24.03
CA GLU A 13 -7.64 0.09 25.34
C GLU A 13 -8.18 -1.35 25.22
N ASP A 14 -9.12 -1.60 24.31
CA ASP A 14 -9.65 -2.92 23.98
C ASP A 14 -9.45 -3.21 22.49
N ALA A 15 -8.23 -3.66 22.16
CA ALA A 15 -7.86 -4.00 20.79
C ALA A 15 -8.68 -5.18 20.23
N VAL A 16 -9.04 -6.16 21.08
CA VAL A 16 -9.73 -7.38 20.65
C VAL A 16 -11.17 -7.06 20.22
N ALA A 17 -11.86 -6.22 20.99
CA ALA A 17 -13.21 -5.78 20.63
C ALA A 17 -13.21 -4.95 19.34
N LEU A 18 -12.23 -4.04 19.20
CA LEU A 18 -12.08 -3.22 18.00
C LEU A 18 -11.81 -4.09 16.76
N GLU A 19 -10.85 -5.00 16.83
CA GLU A 19 -10.52 -5.95 15.77
C GLU A 19 -11.75 -6.75 15.33
N THR A 20 -12.50 -7.27 16.30
CA THR A 20 -13.73 -8.04 16.02
C THR A 20 -14.78 -7.18 15.31
N LYS A 21 -14.96 -5.91 15.72
CA LYS A 21 -15.88 -4.96 15.06
C LYS A 21 -15.45 -4.73 13.61
N LEU A 22 -14.17 -4.44 13.38
CA LEU A 22 -13.59 -4.21 12.05
C LEU A 22 -13.78 -5.44 11.15
N HIS A 23 -13.43 -6.63 11.64
CA HIS A 23 -13.59 -7.88 10.92
C HIS A 23 -15.05 -8.16 10.55
N ARG A 24 -15.99 -7.89 11.45
CA ARG A 24 -17.42 -8.06 11.16
C ARG A 24 -17.90 -7.11 10.06
N MET A 25 -17.48 -5.85 10.11
CA MET A 25 -17.82 -4.84 9.10
C MET A 25 -17.21 -5.18 7.73
N LEU A 26 -15.97 -5.65 7.71
CA LEU A 26 -15.21 -5.94 6.50
C LEU A 26 -15.40 -7.37 5.97
N ASN A 27 -16.12 -8.24 6.68
CA ASN A 27 -16.30 -9.65 6.32
C ASN A 27 -16.81 -9.84 4.88
N ASN A 28 -17.71 -8.97 4.42
CA ASN A 28 -18.24 -9.01 3.05
C ASN A 28 -17.21 -8.62 1.98
N LYS A 29 -16.19 -7.84 2.35
CA LYS A 29 -15.14 -7.34 1.46
C LYS A 29 -13.89 -8.23 1.47
N ARG A 30 -13.96 -9.42 2.08
CA ARG A 30 -12.80 -10.28 2.24
C ARG A 30 -12.34 -10.91 0.93
N ILE A 31 -11.05 -10.81 0.64
CA ILE A 31 -10.44 -11.31 -0.59
C ILE A 31 -10.18 -12.81 -0.49
N ASN A 32 -9.59 -13.26 0.63
CA ASN A 32 -9.29 -14.67 0.79
C ASN A 32 -10.51 -15.42 1.34
N LYS A 33 -11.10 -16.33 0.55
CA LYS A 33 -12.24 -17.15 0.97
C LYS A 33 -11.84 -18.53 1.49
N ILE A 34 -10.61 -18.97 1.23
CA ILE A 34 -10.11 -20.32 1.54
C ILE A 34 -9.35 -20.32 2.87
N ASN A 35 -8.39 -19.39 3.03
CA ASN A 35 -7.62 -19.27 4.26
C ASN A 35 -8.09 -18.05 5.07
N LEU A 36 -8.89 -18.30 6.10
CA LEU A 36 -9.46 -17.26 6.96
C LEU A 36 -8.43 -16.57 7.86
N ARG A 37 -7.24 -17.14 8.07
CA ARG A 37 -6.15 -16.48 8.82
C ARG A 37 -5.47 -15.36 8.04
N LYS A 38 -5.76 -15.23 6.74
CA LYS A 38 -5.22 -14.18 5.88
C LYS A 38 -6.25 -13.06 5.75
N GLU A 39 -6.11 -12.04 6.58
CA GLU A 39 -7.04 -10.92 6.77
C GLU A 39 -6.85 -9.83 5.70
N PHE A 40 -7.05 -10.20 4.43
CA PHE A 40 -7.01 -9.26 3.32
C PHE A 40 -8.42 -8.86 2.90
N PHE A 41 -8.68 -7.54 2.84
CA PHE A 41 -9.98 -6.96 2.50
C PHE A 41 -9.83 -5.99 1.32
N ARG A 42 -10.84 -5.94 0.45
CA ARG A 42 -10.90 -4.99 -0.67
C ARG A 42 -11.72 -3.76 -0.26
N ILE A 43 -11.03 -2.68 0.09
CA ILE A 43 -11.63 -1.43 0.56
C ILE A 43 -10.94 -0.24 -0.11
N SER A 44 -11.67 0.86 -0.28
CA SER A 44 -11.10 2.13 -0.75
C SER A 44 -10.45 2.92 0.39
N LEU A 45 -9.50 3.81 0.09
CA LEU A 45 -8.83 4.62 1.11
C LEU A 45 -9.81 5.55 1.83
N ASP A 46 -10.81 6.11 1.14
CA ASP A 46 -11.82 6.98 1.74
C ASP A 46 -12.71 6.22 2.73
N GLU A 47 -13.17 5.01 2.36
CA GLU A 47 -13.94 4.17 3.28
C GLU A 47 -13.09 3.71 4.47
N LEU A 48 -11.82 3.40 4.26
CA LEU A 48 -10.92 3.00 5.34
C LEU A 48 -10.71 4.16 6.32
N GLN A 49 -10.50 5.38 5.82
CA GLN A 49 -10.35 6.56 6.67
C GLN A 49 -11.59 6.81 7.52
N ALA A 50 -12.78 6.84 6.90
CA ALA A 50 -14.03 7.08 7.63
C ALA A 50 -14.26 6.01 8.72
N LEU A 51 -13.86 4.77 8.44
CA LEU A 51 -14.00 3.65 9.36
C LEU A 51 -13.00 3.70 10.51
N VAL A 52 -11.79 4.21 10.27
CA VAL A 52 -10.80 4.53 11.32
C VAL A 52 -11.29 5.69 12.18
N GLU A 53 -11.80 6.77 11.57
CA GLU A 53 -12.35 7.93 12.29
C GLU A 53 -13.58 7.58 13.16
N ASP A 54 -14.45 6.66 12.71
CA ASP A 54 -15.58 6.12 13.50
C ASP A 54 -15.12 5.30 14.71
N CYS A 55 -13.99 4.61 14.56
CA CYS A 55 -13.47 3.76 15.62
C CYS A 55 -12.65 4.55 16.65
N ASP A 56 -11.72 5.37 16.17
CA ASP A 56 -10.91 6.25 17.00
C ASP A 56 -10.53 7.52 16.23
N PRO A 57 -11.13 8.68 16.56
CA PRO A 57 -10.83 9.95 15.90
C PRO A 57 -9.43 10.50 16.22
N SER A 58 -8.71 9.93 17.21
CA SER A 58 -7.34 10.34 17.53
C SER A 58 -6.29 9.58 16.72
N ALA A 59 -6.68 8.56 15.95
CA ALA A 59 -5.75 7.77 15.16
C ALA A 59 -5.21 8.57 13.96
N ALA A 60 -3.89 8.67 13.86
CA ALA A 60 -3.25 9.33 12.73
C ALA A 60 -3.36 8.47 11.46
N PHE A 61 -4.08 8.96 10.45
CA PHE A 61 -4.24 8.30 9.16
C PHE A 61 -3.43 8.99 8.07
N ASN A 62 -2.47 8.27 7.48
CA ASN A 62 -1.67 8.74 6.36
C ASN A 62 -2.23 8.19 5.03
N ARG A 63 -2.78 9.08 4.20
CA ARG A 63 -3.24 8.74 2.84
C ARG A 63 -2.10 8.47 1.87
N THR A 64 -0.94 9.09 2.07
CA THR A 64 0.19 9.06 1.15
C THR A 64 1.17 7.99 1.57
N ALA A 65 0.86 6.75 1.21
CA ALA A 65 1.88 5.70 1.16
C ALA A 65 2.82 5.99 -0.02
N LEU A 66 4.11 6.12 0.25
CA LEU A 66 5.10 6.43 -0.79
C LEU A 66 5.30 5.24 -1.74
N ALA A 67 5.11 4.01 -1.27
CA ALA A 67 5.27 2.79 -2.07
C ALA A 67 6.55 2.83 -2.93
N GLU A 68 7.66 3.30 -2.34
CA GLU A 68 8.85 3.71 -3.10
C GLU A 68 9.38 2.58 -3.98
N GLN A 69 9.50 1.37 -3.43
CA GLN A 69 9.99 0.21 -4.18
C GLN A 69 9.05 -0.21 -5.32
N PHE A 70 7.73 -0.07 -5.13
CA PHE A 70 6.76 -0.36 -6.19
C PHE A 70 6.88 0.66 -7.32
N ARG A 71 6.97 1.95 -6.99
CA ARG A 71 7.16 3.03 -7.98
C ARG A 71 8.50 2.91 -8.71
N GLN A 72 9.57 2.58 -7.99
CA GLN A 72 10.89 2.30 -8.58
C GLN A 72 10.83 1.13 -9.56
N SER A 73 10.12 0.05 -9.22
CA SER A 73 9.95 -1.08 -10.12
C SER A 73 9.15 -0.71 -11.38
N LEU A 74 8.14 0.14 -11.28
CA LEU A 74 7.40 0.63 -12.45
C LEU A 74 8.32 1.49 -13.34
N SER A 75 9.13 2.38 -12.74
CA SER A 75 10.04 3.23 -13.51
C SER A 75 11.19 2.46 -14.17
N ILE A 76 11.62 1.33 -13.60
CA ILE A 76 12.61 0.43 -14.22
C ILE A 76 12.05 -0.22 -15.48
N ASP A 77 10.76 -0.55 -15.49
CA ASP A 77 10.09 -1.16 -16.64
C ASP A 77 9.82 -0.13 -17.75
N GLU A 78 9.66 1.14 -17.38
CA GLU A 78 9.46 2.28 -18.29
C GLU A 78 10.74 2.86 -18.89
N VAL A 79 11.94 2.31 -18.65
CA VAL A 79 13.16 2.79 -19.30
C VAL A 79 12.97 2.70 -20.82
N PRO A 80 12.87 3.83 -21.55
CA PRO A 80 12.71 3.80 -22.99
C PRO A 80 13.97 3.19 -23.58
N ASN A 81 13.78 2.31 -24.56
CA ASN A 81 14.85 1.69 -25.36
C ASN A 81 15.59 2.71 -26.27
N SER A 82 15.71 3.96 -25.84
CA SER A 82 16.39 5.06 -26.51
C SER A 82 17.47 5.60 -25.57
N ILE A 83 18.49 4.78 -25.32
CA ILE A 83 19.83 5.35 -25.21
C ILE A 83 20.21 5.60 -26.66
N ASP A 84 20.15 6.87 -27.08
CA ASP A 84 20.71 7.27 -28.36
C ASP A 84 22.20 6.89 -28.32
N LEU A 85 22.56 5.84 -29.07
CA LEU A 85 23.90 5.30 -29.23
C LEU A 85 24.87 6.28 -29.90
N GLU A 86 24.48 7.53 -30.11
CA GLU A 86 25.21 8.54 -30.88
C GLU A 86 26.28 9.27 -30.05
N ASP A 87 26.26 9.18 -28.71
CA ASP A 87 27.25 9.86 -27.83
C ASP A 87 28.52 9.02 -27.53
N LEU A 88 28.64 7.78 -28.03
CA LEU A 88 29.78 6.89 -27.75
C LEU A 88 30.81 6.79 -28.89
N GLU A 89 30.62 7.47 -30.02
CA GLU A 89 31.56 7.42 -31.16
C GLU A 89 32.66 8.51 -31.15
N GLU A 90 32.62 9.49 -30.23
CA GLU A 90 33.62 10.58 -30.20
C GLU A 90 34.86 10.32 -29.32
N GLU A 91 35.04 9.14 -28.73
CA GLU A 91 36.24 8.83 -27.93
C GLU A 91 37.05 7.63 -28.48
N THR A 92 37.29 7.61 -29.80
CA THR A 92 38.41 6.86 -30.39
C THR A 92 39.16 7.70 -31.43
N CYS A 93 39.91 8.71 -31.01
CA CYS A 93 41.08 9.20 -31.75
C CYS A 93 41.97 10.09 -30.86
N GLU A 94 42.94 9.47 -30.19
CA GLU A 94 44.34 9.93 -30.18
C GLU A 94 45.29 8.75 -29.93
#